data_AF-A0A485AVB8-F1
#
_entry.id   AF-A0A485AVB8-F1
#
_cell.length_a   1.000
_cell.length_b   1.000
_cell.length_c   1.000
_cell.angle_alpha   90.00
_cell.angle_beta   90.00
_cell.angle_gamma   90.00
#
_symmetry.space_group_name_H-M   'P 1'
#
loop_
_entity.id
_entity.type
_entity.pdbx_description
1 polymer ?
#
loop_
_entity_poly.entity_id
_entity_poly.type
_entity_poly.pdbx_seq_one_letter_code
_entity_poly.pdbx_strand_id
1 'polypeptide(L)'
;MRLIYIFLLAWSLSLGAYAATAPDAKQIAQELEQAKAAKPAQPGTVEALQSALNALEERSASLERTRQYQQVIDNFPKLFQTLRSQINNLADEPRQVSTTLSTDALNQEILQVSSQLLEASRQAQQEQERARDIADSLNQLPQQQTDARRQLNDVERRVGTQTSNTPLAQAQNLSLQAESARLKALVNELDLAQLSANNRQELSRMRADLAQRQSKLLDGYLQALRNQLNSQRQREAEKALESTELLAENSENLPPELMAQFKINRELSQALNQQAQRMDLVASQQRQASNQTLQVRQALNTLREQSQWLGASSLLGEALRAQVARLPETPKPQQLDTEMAQLRVQRLRFEDLLGSQTQLRQLRQADGQELTSEQNRILEAQLRTQSELLNSLLQGGDTLILELTKLKVANGQLEDALKEMNEATHRYLFWTSDVSPIGFSWPLEIAHESAPPGLSRHR
;
A
#
# COMPACT_ATOMS: atom_id res chain seq x y z
N MET A 1 -5.78 38.64 64.57
CA MET A 1 -5.00 39.15 63.42
C MET A 1 -4.44 38.06 62.50
N ARG A 2 -3.89 36.91 62.98
CA ARG A 2 -3.36 35.86 62.08
C ARG A 2 -4.39 35.05 61.28
N LEU A 3 -5.63 34.90 61.77
CA LEU A 3 -6.70 34.17 61.06
C LEU A 3 -7.31 34.94 59.89
N ILE A 4 -7.27 36.27 59.92
CA ILE A 4 -7.80 37.14 58.85
C ILE A 4 -6.89 37.09 57.62
N TYR A 5 -5.57 37.01 57.80
CA TYR A 5 -4.62 36.88 56.69
C TYR A 5 -4.71 35.53 55.99
N ILE A 6 -4.99 34.44 56.70
CA ILE A 6 -5.16 33.11 56.10
C ILE A 6 -6.46 33.04 55.29
N PHE A 7 -7.53 33.69 55.76
CA PHE A 7 -8.79 33.76 55.03
C PHE A 7 -8.70 34.63 53.78
N LEU A 8 -7.96 35.75 53.83
CA LEU A 8 -7.69 36.60 52.66
C LEU A 8 -6.74 35.95 51.64
N LEU A 9 -5.75 35.17 52.09
CA LEU A 9 -4.88 34.40 51.19
C LEU A 9 -5.62 33.24 50.52
N ALA A 10 -6.52 32.56 51.25
CA ALA A 10 -7.40 31.54 50.67
C ALA A 10 -8.41 32.15 49.67
N TRP A 11 -8.90 33.37 49.91
CA TRP A 11 -9.79 34.07 48.99
C TRP A 11 -9.07 34.56 47.72
N SER A 12 -7.77 34.88 47.82
CA SER A 12 -6.93 35.22 46.66
C SER A 12 -6.52 34.03 45.79
N LEU A 13 -6.65 32.80 46.29
CA LEU A 13 -6.41 31.55 45.54
C LEU A 13 -7.70 30.94 44.96
N SER A 14 -8.88 31.46 45.33
CA SER A 14 -10.18 31.04 44.78
C SER A 14 -10.76 32.00 43.74
N LEU A 15 -10.09 33.13 43.47
CA LEU A 15 -10.31 33.90 42.24
C LEU A 15 -9.63 33.11 41.13
N GLY A 16 -10.41 32.22 40.53
CA GLY A 16 -9.98 31.39 39.42
C GLY A 16 -9.22 32.21 38.39
N ALA A 17 -8.17 31.61 37.86
CA ALA A 17 -7.66 32.01 36.57
C ALA A 17 -8.86 32.15 35.62
N TYR A 18 -9.29 33.38 35.34
CA TYR A 18 -10.09 33.68 34.18
C TYR A 18 -9.16 33.48 32.97
N ALA A 19 -8.81 32.22 32.69
CA ALA A 19 -8.64 31.82 31.31
C ALA A 19 -9.98 32.16 30.66
N ALA A 20 -9.97 33.12 29.73
CA ALA A 20 -11.18 33.53 29.01
C ALA A 20 -11.93 32.27 28.56
N THR A 21 -12.99 31.93 29.28
CA THR A 21 -13.79 30.74 29.01
C THR A 21 -14.45 30.99 27.67
N ALA A 22 -14.21 30.09 26.71
CA ALA A 22 -14.80 30.22 25.39
C ALA A 22 -16.32 30.38 25.51
N PRO A 23 -16.94 31.20 24.65
CA PRO A 23 -18.37 31.46 24.72
C PRO A 23 -19.17 30.18 24.46
N ASP A 24 -20.35 30.08 25.08
CA ASP A 24 -21.21 28.89 24.97
C ASP A 24 -21.88 28.84 23.58
N ALA A 25 -21.54 27.81 22.80
CA ALA A 25 -22.07 27.61 21.45
C ALA A 25 -23.61 27.52 21.43
N LYS A 26 -24.24 26.97 22.48
CA LYS A 26 -25.71 26.87 22.54
C LYS A 26 -26.36 28.24 22.72
N GLN A 27 -25.72 29.13 23.48
CA GLN A 27 -26.19 30.49 23.69
C GLN A 27 -26.03 31.33 22.42
N ILE A 28 -24.87 31.24 21.76
CA ILE A 28 -24.63 31.93 20.48
C ILE A 28 -25.62 31.45 19.39
N ALA A 29 -25.94 30.16 19.34
CA ALA A 29 -26.92 29.63 18.39
C ALA A 29 -28.35 30.19 18.64
N GLN A 30 -28.74 30.36 19.91
CA GLN A 30 -30.01 30.98 20.25
C GLN A 30 -30.04 32.48 19.91
N GLU A 31 -28.95 33.20 20.18
CA GLU A 31 -28.81 34.62 19.80
C GLU A 31 -28.81 34.81 18.29
N LEU A 32 -28.24 33.87 17.53
CA LEU A 32 -28.26 33.89 16.07
C LEU A 32 -29.68 33.78 15.52
N GLU A 33 -30.50 32.87 16.05
CA GLU A 33 -31.90 32.74 15.65
C GLU A 33 -32.73 33.97 16.02
N GLN A 34 -32.47 34.58 17.18
CA GLN A 34 -33.11 35.84 17.58
C GLN A 34 -32.70 37.01 16.67
N ALA A 35 -31.42 37.11 16.31
CA ALA A 35 -30.89 38.14 15.40
C ALA A 35 -31.46 38.02 13.98
N LYS A 36 -31.67 36.78 13.49
CA LYS A 36 -32.35 36.51 12.21
C LYS A 36 -33.83 36.90 12.24
N ALA A 37 -34.50 36.73 13.37
CA ALA A 37 -35.92 37.05 13.55
C ALA A 37 -36.20 38.53 13.87
N ALA A 38 -35.18 39.32 14.20
CA ALA A 38 -35.31 40.72 14.61
C ALA A 38 -35.78 41.65 13.46
N LYS A 39 -36.59 42.65 13.80
CA LYS A 39 -37.00 43.76 12.92
C LYS A 39 -36.63 45.10 13.55
N PRO A 40 -35.82 45.96 12.90
CA PRO A 40 -35.20 45.80 11.58
C PRO A 40 -34.12 44.71 11.54
N ALA A 41 -33.83 44.21 10.33
CA ALA A 41 -32.83 43.16 10.12
C ALA A 41 -31.42 43.61 10.55
N GLN A 42 -30.67 42.72 11.19
CA GLN A 42 -29.34 43.02 11.77
C GLN A 42 -28.24 42.16 11.11
N PRO A 43 -27.91 42.37 9.82
CA PRO A 43 -27.01 41.48 9.06
C PRO A 43 -25.62 41.34 9.69
N GLY A 44 -25.04 42.43 10.20
CA GLY A 44 -23.71 42.38 10.84
C GLY A 44 -23.67 41.57 12.16
N THR A 45 -24.79 41.50 12.89
CA THR A 45 -24.87 40.64 14.10
C THR A 45 -24.95 39.17 13.71
N VAL A 46 -25.73 38.85 12.67
CA VAL A 46 -25.89 37.49 12.14
C VAL A 46 -24.53 36.95 11.65
N GLU A 47 -23.80 37.75 10.88
CA GLU A 47 -22.47 37.39 10.37
C GLU A 47 -21.45 37.15 11.50
N ALA A 48 -21.41 38.05 12.50
CA ALA A 48 -20.50 37.90 13.65
C ALA A 48 -20.81 36.65 14.48
N LEU A 49 -22.09 36.36 14.75
CA LEU A 49 -22.50 35.16 15.49
C LEU A 49 -22.24 33.87 14.69
N GLN A 50 -22.44 33.89 13.36
CA GLN A 50 -22.08 32.75 12.50
C GLN A 50 -20.56 32.48 12.51
N SER A 51 -19.75 33.54 12.39
CA SER A 51 -18.29 33.42 12.50
C SER A 51 -17.88 32.86 13.86
N ALA A 52 -18.53 33.29 14.95
CA ALA A 52 -18.29 32.76 16.29
C ALA A 52 -18.57 31.25 16.37
N LEU A 53 -19.69 30.77 15.81
CA LEU A 53 -20.02 29.33 15.80
C LEU A 53 -19.02 28.51 14.99
N ASN A 54 -18.65 28.98 13.79
CA ASN A 54 -17.65 28.30 12.95
C ASN A 54 -16.30 28.19 13.70
N ALA A 55 -15.89 29.26 14.37
CA ALA A 55 -14.65 29.25 15.16
C ALA A 55 -14.71 28.24 16.32
N LEU A 56 -15.87 28.10 16.97
CA LEU A 56 -16.07 27.09 18.03
C LEU A 56 -16.07 25.65 17.48
N GLU A 57 -16.58 25.43 16.27
CA GLU A 57 -16.52 24.13 15.61
C GLU A 57 -15.07 23.75 15.28
N GLU A 58 -14.31 24.63 14.64
CA GLU A 58 -12.89 24.42 14.34
C GLU A 58 -12.06 24.20 15.63
N ARG A 59 -12.40 24.93 16.70
CA ARG A 59 -11.81 24.72 18.02
C ARG A 59 -12.06 23.30 18.52
N SER A 60 -13.27 22.78 18.37
CA SER A 60 -13.63 21.44 18.82
C SER A 60 -12.84 20.36 18.07
N ALA A 61 -12.69 20.51 16.75
CA ALA A 61 -11.87 19.63 15.93
C ALA A 61 -10.39 19.67 16.34
N SER A 62 -9.87 20.86 16.67
CA SER A 62 -8.49 21.03 17.14
C SER A 62 -8.26 20.37 18.50
N LEU A 63 -9.23 20.47 19.41
CA LEU A 63 -9.19 19.79 20.72
C LEU A 63 -9.25 18.27 20.57
N GLU A 64 -9.98 17.75 19.58
CA GLU A 64 -10.01 16.31 19.31
C GLU A 64 -8.65 15.81 18.82
N ARG A 65 -8.03 16.50 17.85
CA ARG A 65 -6.67 16.17 17.38
C ARG A 65 -5.62 16.28 18.49
N THR A 66 -5.72 17.31 19.32
CA THR A 66 -4.90 17.48 20.54
C THR A 66 -5.00 16.24 21.44
N ARG A 67 -6.21 15.72 21.70
CA ARG A 67 -6.40 14.49 22.50
C ARG A 67 -5.78 13.26 21.82
N GLN A 68 -5.92 13.12 20.51
CA GLN A 68 -5.32 12.02 19.76
C GLN A 68 -3.79 12.06 19.86
N TYR A 69 -3.17 13.23 19.71
CA TYR A 69 -1.72 13.39 19.88
C TYR A 69 -1.26 13.10 21.31
N GLN A 70 -2.00 13.59 22.31
CA GLN A 70 -1.71 13.29 23.71
C GLN A 70 -1.80 11.79 24.00
N GLN A 71 -2.84 11.11 23.52
CA GLN A 71 -2.98 9.66 23.67
C GLN A 71 -1.83 8.88 23.05
N VAL A 72 -1.30 9.33 21.90
CA VAL A 72 -0.12 8.73 21.29
C VAL A 72 1.09 8.94 22.20
N ILE A 73 1.32 10.14 22.73
CA ILE A 73 2.43 10.42 23.63
C ILE A 73 2.35 9.53 24.88
N ASP A 74 1.20 9.50 25.54
CA ASP A 74 1.00 8.79 26.80
C ASP A 74 1.12 7.26 26.63
N ASN A 75 0.58 6.72 25.52
CA ASN A 75 0.53 5.27 25.29
C ASN A 75 1.68 4.74 24.43
N PHE A 76 2.57 5.61 23.92
CA PHE A 76 3.63 5.20 23.00
C PHE A 76 4.47 4.02 23.52
N PRO A 77 4.98 4.00 24.77
CA PRO A 77 5.81 2.89 25.24
C PRO A 77 5.08 1.54 25.19
N LYS A 78 3.80 1.53 25.57
CA LYS A 78 2.95 0.33 25.57
C LYS A 78 2.61 -0.13 24.15
N LEU A 79 2.25 0.80 23.26
CA LEU A 79 1.93 0.48 21.87
C LEU A 79 3.17 -0.03 21.13
N PHE A 80 4.32 0.62 21.33
CA PHE A 80 5.58 0.23 20.73
C PHE A 80 6.02 -1.16 21.20
N GLN A 81 5.96 -1.44 22.50
CA GLN A 81 6.28 -2.77 23.03
C GLN A 81 5.32 -3.84 22.51
N THR A 82 4.01 -3.55 22.46
CA THR A 82 3.02 -4.47 21.89
C THR A 82 3.35 -4.80 20.44
N LEU A 83 3.58 -3.78 19.59
CA LEU A 83 3.93 -3.98 18.18
C LEU A 83 5.24 -4.77 18.02
N ARG A 84 6.26 -4.44 18.81
CA ARG A 84 7.53 -5.16 18.78
C ARG A 84 7.35 -6.63 19.18
N SER A 85 6.55 -6.91 20.20
CA SER A 85 6.24 -8.29 20.59
C SER A 85 5.47 -9.03 19.51
N GLN A 86 4.52 -8.39 18.85
CA GLN A 86 3.77 -8.97 17.72
C GLN A 86 4.70 -9.29 16.55
N ILE A 87 5.59 -8.36 16.20
CA ILE A 87 6.58 -8.58 15.12
C ILE A 87 7.52 -9.73 15.46
N ASN A 88 8.00 -9.81 16.70
CA ASN A 88 8.90 -10.88 17.14
C ASN A 88 8.22 -12.24 17.29
N ASN A 89 6.91 -12.26 17.55
CA ASN A 89 6.13 -13.49 17.69
C ASN A 89 5.52 -13.97 16.36
N LEU A 90 5.67 -13.20 15.27
CA LEU A 90 5.31 -13.68 13.94
C LEU A 90 6.21 -14.86 13.56
N ALA A 91 5.63 -15.85 12.89
CA ALA A 91 6.40 -16.96 12.35
C ALA A 91 7.39 -16.46 11.28
N ASP A 92 8.56 -17.09 11.21
CA ASP A 92 9.54 -16.81 10.16
C ASP A 92 9.16 -17.47 8.82
N GLU A 93 8.41 -18.59 8.89
CA GLU A 93 7.96 -19.34 7.73
C GLU A 93 6.43 -19.33 7.58
N PRO A 94 5.91 -19.36 6.34
CA PRO A 94 4.49 -19.54 6.08
C PRO A 94 3.94 -20.82 6.71
N ARG A 95 2.65 -20.80 7.04
CA ARG A 95 1.94 -21.99 7.51
C ARG A 95 2.07 -23.12 6.48
N GLN A 96 2.21 -24.36 6.96
CA GLN A 96 2.23 -25.52 6.06
C GLN A 96 0.81 -25.93 5.66
N VAL A 97 0.64 -26.32 4.41
CA VAL A 97 -0.65 -26.79 3.87
C VAL A 97 -0.80 -28.28 4.15
N SER A 98 -1.98 -28.68 4.65
CA SER A 98 -2.28 -30.09 4.87
C SER A 98 -2.53 -30.80 3.55
N THR A 99 -1.81 -31.90 3.30
CA THR A 99 -1.93 -32.73 2.09
C THR A 99 -3.27 -33.47 1.97
N THR A 100 -4.08 -33.51 3.02
CA THR A 100 -5.36 -34.24 3.08
C THR A 100 -6.57 -33.39 2.71
N LEU A 101 -6.40 -32.10 2.43
CA LEU A 101 -7.51 -31.21 2.05
C LEU A 101 -8.06 -31.61 0.68
N SER A 102 -9.39 -31.54 0.53
CA SER A 102 -10.06 -31.72 -0.77
C SER A 102 -9.84 -30.49 -1.66
N THR A 103 -10.05 -30.65 -2.97
CA THR A 103 -10.00 -29.57 -3.96
C THR A 103 -10.93 -28.41 -3.60
N ASP A 104 -12.15 -28.69 -3.13
CA ASP A 104 -13.10 -27.67 -2.68
C ASP A 104 -12.62 -26.93 -1.43
N ALA A 105 -12.06 -27.65 -0.46
CA ALA A 105 -11.51 -27.04 0.75
C ALA A 105 -10.31 -26.14 0.44
N LEU A 106 -9.42 -26.58 -0.47
CA LEU A 106 -8.30 -25.78 -0.96
C LEU A 106 -8.79 -24.51 -1.65
N ASN A 107 -9.81 -24.59 -2.51
CA ASN A 107 -10.38 -23.41 -3.17
C ASN A 107 -10.95 -22.40 -2.17
N GLN A 108 -11.68 -22.86 -1.16
CA GLN A 108 -12.23 -21.98 -0.11
C GLN A 108 -11.10 -21.31 0.67
N GLU A 109 -10.07 -22.06 1.05
CA GLU A 109 -8.95 -21.53 1.81
C GLU A 109 -8.12 -20.52 0.98
N ILE A 110 -7.91 -20.79 -0.31
CA ILE A 110 -7.27 -19.85 -1.25
C ILE A 110 -8.02 -18.52 -1.29
N LEU A 111 -9.37 -18.55 -1.35
CA LEU A 111 -10.18 -17.33 -1.37
C LEU A 111 -10.05 -16.54 -0.05
N GLN A 112 -10.10 -17.23 1.08
CA GLN A 112 -9.97 -16.61 2.40
C GLN A 112 -8.59 -15.96 2.59
N VAL A 113 -7.52 -16.69 2.29
CA VAL A 113 -6.13 -16.21 2.42
C VAL A 113 -5.88 -15.05 1.45
N SER A 114 -6.42 -15.11 0.22
CA SER A 114 -6.34 -14.01 -0.74
C SER A 114 -6.98 -12.73 -0.21
N SER A 115 -8.15 -12.81 0.45
CA SER A 115 -8.80 -11.65 1.07
C SER A 115 -7.96 -11.06 2.20
N GLN A 116 -7.41 -11.91 3.07
CA GLN A 116 -6.54 -11.48 4.18
C GLN A 116 -5.27 -10.81 3.66
N LEU A 117 -4.67 -11.37 2.59
CA LEU A 117 -3.49 -10.82 1.95
C LEU A 117 -3.74 -9.41 1.40
N LEU A 118 -4.91 -9.20 0.77
CA LEU A 118 -5.30 -7.89 0.24
C LEU A 118 -5.48 -6.86 1.37
N GLU A 119 -6.12 -7.26 2.47
CA GLU A 119 -6.32 -6.39 3.63
C GLU A 119 -4.99 -6.01 4.31
N ALA A 120 -4.11 -7.00 4.54
CA ALA A 120 -2.78 -6.77 5.11
C ALA A 120 -1.93 -5.84 4.21
N SER A 121 -1.98 -6.05 2.90
CA SER A 121 -1.25 -5.22 1.93
C SER A 121 -1.78 -3.78 1.89
N ARG A 122 -3.11 -3.60 1.94
CA ARG A 122 -3.73 -2.27 2.04
C ARG A 122 -3.34 -1.56 3.34
N GLN A 123 -3.31 -2.28 4.46
CA GLN A 123 -2.91 -1.72 5.74
C GLN A 123 -1.44 -1.27 5.74
N ALA A 124 -0.54 -2.09 5.19
CA ALA A 124 0.87 -1.73 5.02
C ALA A 124 1.02 -0.43 4.20
N GLN A 125 0.30 -0.32 3.08
CA GLN A 125 0.33 0.88 2.25
C GLN A 125 -0.20 2.11 3.00
N GLN A 126 -1.35 1.98 3.68
CA GLN A 126 -1.94 3.09 4.44
C GLN A 126 -1.02 3.59 5.55
N GLU A 127 -0.35 2.70 6.27
CA GLU A 127 0.58 3.11 7.33
C GLU A 127 1.87 3.73 6.77
N GLN A 128 2.32 3.31 5.59
CA GLN A 128 3.44 3.94 4.91
C GLN A 128 3.09 5.36 4.40
N GLU A 129 1.89 5.54 3.84
CA GLU A 129 1.36 6.84 3.45
C GLU A 129 1.20 7.76 4.68
N ARG A 130 0.64 7.26 5.78
CA ARG A 130 0.57 8.01 7.05
C ARG A 130 1.94 8.47 7.54
N ALA A 131 2.95 7.59 7.49
CA ALA A 131 4.30 7.96 7.89
C ALA A 131 4.89 9.06 7.00
N ARG A 132 4.57 9.05 5.69
CA ARG A 132 4.96 10.10 4.73
C ARG A 132 4.23 11.42 5.01
N ASP A 133 2.91 11.38 5.19
CA ASP A 133 2.11 12.56 5.49
C ASP A 133 2.57 13.25 6.78
N ILE A 134 2.95 12.48 7.80
CA ILE A 134 3.54 13.01 9.03
C ILE A 134 4.86 13.73 8.72
N ALA A 135 5.75 13.10 7.96
CA ALA A 135 7.04 13.69 7.58
C ALA A 135 6.86 14.98 6.75
N ASP A 136 5.91 14.99 5.81
CA ASP A 136 5.60 16.17 5.00
C ASP A 136 4.99 17.29 5.84
N SER A 137 4.12 16.96 6.81
CA SER A 137 3.54 17.93 7.73
C SER A 137 4.58 18.60 8.64
N LEU A 138 5.61 17.86 9.06
CA LEU A 138 6.70 18.39 9.91
C LEU A 138 7.44 19.55 9.24
N ASN A 139 7.53 19.58 7.91
CA ASN A 139 8.16 20.67 7.18
C ASN A 139 7.35 21.98 7.24
N GLN A 140 6.03 21.90 7.42
CA GLN A 140 5.13 23.05 7.43
C GLN A 140 4.78 23.54 8.84
N LEU A 141 4.91 22.68 9.85
CA LEU A 141 4.55 22.98 11.25
C LEU A 141 5.20 24.27 11.80
N PRO A 142 6.50 24.56 11.60
CA PRO A 142 7.11 25.76 12.18
C PRO A 142 6.48 27.07 11.69
N GLN A 143 6.12 27.12 10.40
CA GLN A 143 5.44 28.27 9.83
C GLN A 143 4.01 28.40 10.37
N GLN A 144 3.26 27.29 10.40
CA GLN A 144 1.90 27.25 10.94
C GLN A 144 1.84 27.67 12.41
N GLN A 145 2.78 27.21 13.25
CA GLN A 145 2.89 27.62 14.65
C GLN A 145 3.16 29.12 14.78
N THR A 146 4.07 29.65 13.96
CA THR A 146 4.40 31.09 13.98
C THR A 146 3.20 31.93 13.59
N ASP A 147 2.49 31.55 12.53
CA ASP A 147 1.33 32.28 12.02
C ASP A 147 0.15 32.21 13.01
N ALA A 148 -0.15 31.03 13.56
CA ALA A 148 -1.20 30.85 14.56
C ALA A 148 -0.93 31.68 15.83
N ARG A 149 0.33 31.72 16.31
CA ARG A 149 0.72 32.53 17.48
C ARG A 149 0.63 34.04 17.19
N ARG A 150 1.01 34.49 16.00
CA ARG A 150 0.86 35.89 15.58
C ARG A 150 -0.61 36.30 15.54
N GLN A 151 -1.45 35.51 14.88
CA GLN A 151 -2.90 35.74 14.81
C GLN A 151 -3.53 35.76 16.20
N LEU A 152 -3.14 34.84 17.09
CA LEU A 152 -3.63 34.79 18.45
C LEU A 152 -3.33 36.10 19.20
N ASN A 153 -2.09 36.58 19.13
CA ASN A 153 -1.70 37.84 19.77
C ASN A 153 -2.49 39.04 19.23
N ASP A 154 -2.74 39.09 17.92
CA ASP A 154 -3.51 40.17 17.30
C ASP A 154 -4.99 40.15 17.73
N VAL A 155 -5.60 38.96 17.83
CA VAL A 155 -6.99 38.81 18.31
C VAL A 155 -7.09 39.13 19.80
N GLU A 156 -6.16 38.67 20.63
CA GLU A 156 -6.15 38.97 22.07
C GLU A 156 -6.00 40.46 22.36
N ARG A 157 -5.18 41.17 21.57
CA ARG A 157 -5.09 42.64 21.64
C ARG A 157 -6.42 43.31 21.33
N ARG A 158 -7.15 42.83 20.32
CA ARG A 158 -8.47 43.38 19.94
C ARG A 158 -9.53 43.13 21.00
N VAL A 159 -9.59 41.92 21.58
CA VAL A 159 -10.51 41.58 22.67
C VAL A 159 -10.32 42.52 23.88
N GLY A 160 -9.08 42.90 24.19
CA GLY A 160 -8.80 43.84 25.30
C GLY A 160 -9.18 45.30 25.06
N THR A 161 -9.59 45.69 23.85
CA THR A 161 -9.82 47.10 23.45
C THR A 161 -11.28 47.46 23.19
N GLN A 162 -12.21 46.50 23.15
CA GLN A 162 -13.61 46.75 22.84
C GLN A 162 -14.45 46.98 24.11
N THR A 163 -14.97 48.20 24.31
CA THR A 163 -15.77 48.60 25.49
C THR A 163 -17.20 49.08 25.12
N SER A 164 -17.70 48.72 23.94
CA SER A 164 -19.00 49.20 23.42
C SER A 164 -20.15 48.22 23.74
N ASN A 165 -21.29 48.73 24.23
CA ASN A 165 -22.44 47.93 24.68
C ASN A 165 -23.56 47.75 23.63
N THR A 166 -23.28 47.90 22.33
CA THR A 166 -24.29 47.67 21.29
C THR A 166 -24.47 46.17 20.99
N PRO A 167 -25.65 45.70 20.53
CA PRO A 167 -25.85 44.29 20.16
C PRO A 167 -24.84 43.80 19.10
N LEU A 168 -24.49 44.67 18.15
CA LEU A 168 -23.42 44.40 17.17
C LEU A 168 -22.04 44.27 17.82
N ALA A 169 -21.69 45.17 18.74
CA ALA A 169 -20.42 45.10 19.45
C ALA A 169 -20.35 43.86 20.38
N GLN A 170 -21.47 43.43 20.96
CA GLN A 170 -21.55 42.19 21.74
C GLN A 170 -21.33 40.96 20.85
N ALA A 171 -22.01 40.87 19.71
CA ALA A 171 -21.81 39.79 18.74
C ALA A 171 -20.36 39.75 18.20
N GLN A 172 -19.77 40.91 17.90
CA GLN A 172 -18.36 41.02 17.49
C GLN A 172 -17.39 40.59 18.60
N ASN A 173 -17.67 40.94 19.86
CA ASN A 173 -16.88 40.47 20.99
C ASN A 173 -16.96 38.95 21.15
N LEU A 174 -18.15 38.35 21.00
CA LEU A 174 -18.32 36.90 21.04
C LEU A 174 -17.53 36.20 19.91
N SER A 175 -17.56 36.76 18.70
CA SER A 175 -16.75 36.29 17.57
C SER A 175 -15.25 36.34 17.87
N LEU A 176 -14.74 37.46 18.38
CA LEU A 176 -13.32 37.59 18.73
C LEU A 176 -12.91 36.66 19.89
N GLN A 177 -13.78 36.44 20.87
CA GLN A 177 -13.53 35.48 21.96
C GLN A 177 -13.52 34.03 21.46
N ALA A 178 -14.46 33.66 20.58
CA ALA A 178 -14.48 32.35 19.94
C ALA A 178 -13.22 32.12 19.09
N GLU A 179 -12.81 33.13 18.32
CA GLU A 179 -11.60 33.09 17.49
C GLU A 179 -10.31 32.98 18.33
N SER A 180 -10.21 33.73 19.44
CA SER A 180 -9.10 33.58 20.39
C SER A 180 -9.05 32.16 20.96
N ALA A 181 -10.19 31.60 21.35
CA ALA A 181 -10.27 30.25 21.88
C ALA A 181 -9.93 29.18 20.84
N ARG A 182 -10.30 29.40 19.56
CA ARG A 182 -9.94 28.56 18.41
C ARG A 182 -8.44 28.57 18.17
N LEU A 183 -7.83 29.76 18.07
CA LEU A 183 -6.39 29.92 17.85
C LEU A 183 -5.57 29.36 19.01
N LYS A 184 -6.03 29.48 20.27
CA LYS A 184 -5.40 28.80 21.42
C LYS A 184 -5.41 27.28 21.27
N ALA A 185 -6.55 26.72 20.87
CA ALA A 185 -6.65 25.28 20.65
C ALA A 185 -5.76 24.83 19.47
N LEU A 186 -5.69 25.62 18.40
CA LEU A 186 -4.84 25.35 17.25
C LEU A 186 -3.34 25.40 17.60
N VAL A 187 -2.89 26.41 18.35
CA VAL A 187 -1.49 26.49 18.80
C VAL A 187 -1.12 25.25 19.64
N ASN A 188 -1.99 24.86 20.59
CA ASN A 188 -1.78 23.66 21.39
C ASN A 188 -1.77 22.38 20.54
N GLU A 189 -2.68 22.29 19.56
CA GLU A 189 -2.71 21.19 18.60
C GLU A 189 -1.38 21.07 17.85
N LEU A 190 -0.87 22.18 17.30
CA LEU A 190 0.37 22.19 16.52
C LEU A 190 1.60 21.87 17.38
N ASP A 191 1.66 22.37 18.61
CA ASP A 191 2.72 22.05 19.57
C ASP A 191 2.72 20.54 19.90
N LEU A 192 1.55 19.95 20.18
CA LEU A 192 1.45 18.49 20.39
C LEU A 192 1.67 17.69 19.10
N ALA A 193 1.31 18.22 17.93
CA ALA A 193 1.57 17.58 16.66
C ALA A 193 3.08 17.40 16.47
N GLN A 194 3.87 18.43 16.77
CA GLN A 194 5.33 18.41 16.73
C GLN A 194 5.93 17.43 17.75
N LEU A 195 5.48 17.51 19.02
CA LEU A 195 6.00 16.63 20.09
C LEU A 195 5.67 15.15 19.85
N SER A 196 4.50 14.86 19.29
CA SER A 196 4.06 13.49 18.99
C SER A 196 4.55 12.97 17.64
N ALA A 197 5.13 13.81 16.77
CA ALA A 197 5.42 13.46 15.39
C ALA A 197 6.31 12.23 15.26
N ASN A 198 7.41 12.18 16.01
CA ASN A 198 8.33 11.05 16.01
C ASN A 198 7.63 9.77 16.47
N ASN A 199 6.91 9.84 17.60
CA ASN A 199 6.14 8.70 18.12
C ASN A 199 5.13 8.17 17.10
N ARG A 200 4.39 9.07 16.43
CA ARG A 200 3.41 8.70 15.40
C ARG A 200 4.09 8.05 14.19
N GLN A 201 5.19 8.63 13.72
CA GLN A 201 5.96 8.12 12.58
C GLN A 201 6.53 6.73 12.86
N GLU A 202 7.12 6.51 14.04
CA GLU A 202 7.66 5.22 14.45
C GLU A 202 6.57 4.16 14.63
N LEU A 203 5.42 4.53 15.21
CA LEU A 203 4.27 3.62 15.29
C LEU A 203 3.74 3.23 13.91
N SER A 204 3.63 4.17 12.98
CA SER A 204 3.22 3.88 11.60
C SER A 204 4.24 3.01 10.87
N ARG A 205 5.54 3.26 11.04
CA ARG A 205 6.61 2.40 10.51
C ARG A 205 6.52 0.96 11.05
N MET A 206 6.37 0.80 12.36
CA MET A 206 6.23 -0.52 13.00
C MET A 206 4.96 -1.26 12.56
N ARG A 207 3.83 -0.55 12.40
CA ARG A 207 2.59 -1.15 11.88
C ARG A 207 2.72 -1.56 10.42
N ALA A 208 3.40 -0.74 9.60
CA ALA A 208 3.71 -1.09 8.22
C ALA A 208 4.60 -2.34 8.14
N ASP A 209 5.65 -2.45 8.97
CA ASP A 209 6.51 -3.66 9.02
C ASP A 209 5.72 -4.89 9.45
N LEU A 210 4.88 -4.78 10.49
CA LEU A 210 4.01 -5.88 10.92
C LEU A 210 3.09 -6.36 9.80
N ALA A 211 2.36 -5.44 9.15
CA ALA A 211 1.43 -5.75 8.08
C ALA A 211 2.17 -6.32 6.84
N GLN A 212 3.36 -5.82 6.55
CA GLN A 212 4.20 -6.32 5.46
C GLN A 212 4.68 -7.75 5.72
N ARG A 213 5.13 -8.06 6.95
CA ARG A 213 5.52 -9.43 7.32
C ARG A 213 4.33 -10.40 7.28
N GLN A 214 3.17 -9.97 7.77
CA GLN A 214 1.94 -10.74 7.66
C GLN A 214 1.57 -11.02 6.20
N SER A 215 1.62 -9.99 5.35
CA SER A 215 1.40 -10.13 3.90
C SER A 215 2.35 -11.15 3.28
N LYS A 216 3.65 -11.10 3.61
CA LYS A 216 4.64 -12.08 3.13
C LYS A 216 4.31 -13.52 3.55
N LEU A 217 3.87 -13.74 4.79
CA LEU A 217 3.49 -15.07 5.28
C LEU A 217 2.22 -15.59 4.59
N LEU A 218 1.21 -14.72 4.43
CA LEU A 218 -0.04 -15.06 3.75
C LEU A 218 0.20 -15.36 2.27
N ASP A 219 1.06 -14.60 1.60
CA ASP A 219 1.47 -14.84 0.22
C ASP A 219 2.17 -16.19 0.05
N GLY A 220 3.13 -16.51 0.93
CA GLY A 220 3.79 -17.81 0.93
C GLY A 220 2.82 -18.97 1.18
N TYR A 221 1.85 -18.79 2.07
CA TYR A 221 0.81 -19.79 2.34
C TYR A 221 -0.13 -19.96 1.14
N LEU A 222 -0.55 -18.86 0.52
CA LEU A 222 -1.36 -18.85 -0.69
C LEU A 222 -0.67 -19.60 -1.84
N GLN A 223 0.63 -19.40 -1.99
CA GLN A 223 1.43 -20.12 -2.99
C GLN A 223 1.45 -21.62 -2.69
N ALA A 224 1.68 -22.02 -1.44
CA ALA A 224 1.67 -23.43 -1.07
C ALA A 224 0.29 -24.09 -1.33
N LEU A 225 -0.80 -23.38 -1.04
CA LEU A 225 -2.17 -23.84 -1.30
C LEU A 225 -2.42 -24.07 -2.80
N ARG A 226 -2.01 -23.10 -3.63
CA ARG A 226 -2.12 -23.18 -5.09
C ARG A 226 -1.31 -24.35 -5.65
N ASN A 227 -0.08 -24.53 -5.17
CA ASN A 227 0.78 -25.64 -5.59
C ASN A 227 0.16 -27.00 -5.24
N GLN A 228 -0.43 -27.12 -4.07
CA GLN A 228 -1.12 -28.34 -3.66
C GLN A 228 -2.35 -28.61 -4.54
N LEU A 229 -3.18 -27.60 -4.78
CA LEU A 229 -4.36 -27.73 -5.64
C LEU A 229 -3.97 -28.16 -7.06
N ASN A 230 -2.92 -27.55 -7.62
CA ASN A 230 -2.39 -27.91 -8.93
C ASN A 230 -1.87 -29.35 -8.95
N SER A 231 -1.14 -29.77 -7.91
CA SER A 231 -0.64 -31.14 -7.77
C SER A 231 -1.77 -32.17 -7.68
N GLN A 232 -2.87 -31.84 -7.01
CA GLN A 232 -4.06 -32.71 -6.95
C GLN A 232 -4.72 -32.83 -8.32
N ARG A 233 -4.98 -31.70 -8.99
CA ARG A 233 -5.58 -31.69 -10.33
C ARG A 233 -4.75 -32.46 -11.35
N GLN A 234 -3.42 -32.32 -11.29
CA GLN A 234 -2.51 -33.07 -12.17
C GLN A 234 -2.64 -34.58 -11.94
N ARG A 235 -2.61 -35.04 -10.68
CA ARG A 235 -2.75 -36.47 -10.35
C ARG A 235 -4.11 -37.03 -10.75
N GLU A 236 -5.17 -36.24 -10.59
CA GLU A 236 -6.53 -36.61 -11.02
C GLU A 236 -6.60 -36.77 -12.54
N ALA A 237 -6.03 -35.82 -13.28
CA ALA A 237 -5.92 -35.88 -14.73
C ALA A 237 -5.11 -37.09 -15.21
N GLU A 238 -3.93 -37.34 -14.62
CA GLU A 238 -3.08 -38.48 -14.97
C GLU A 238 -3.78 -39.82 -14.73
N LYS A 239 -4.46 -39.98 -13.59
CA LYS A 239 -5.24 -41.20 -13.30
C LYS A 239 -6.40 -41.39 -14.26
N ALA A 240 -7.09 -40.31 -14.63
CA ALA A 240 -8.18 -40.38 -15.60
C ALA A 240 -7.66 -40.80 -16.98
N LEU A 241 -6.53 -40.24 -17.42
CA LEU A 241 -5.86 -40.64 -18.66
C LEU A 241 -5.43 -42.11 -18.63
N GLU A 242 -4.72 -42.53 -17.60
CA GLU A 242 -4.25 -43.92 -17.44
C GLU A 242 -5.41 -44.92 -17.44
N SER A 243 -6.49 -44.60 -16.71
CA SER A 243 -7.70 -45.43 -16.71
C SER A 243 -8.30 -45.55 -18.11
N THR A 244 -8.31 -44.47 -18.90
CA THR A 244 -8.85 -44.52 -20.26
C THR A 244 -7.92 -45.25 -21.23
N GLU A 245 -6.60 -45.13 -21.07
CA GLU A 245 -5.60 -45.82 -21.88
C GLU A 245 -5.62 -47.33 -21.63
N LEU A 246 -5.76 -47.78 -20.37
CA LEU A 246 -5.93 -49.19 -20.03
C LEU A 246 -7.21 -49.79 -20.65
N LEU A 247 -8.30 -49.02 -20.70
CA LEU A 247 -9.53 -49.48 -21.38
C LEU A 247 -9.30 -49.65 -22.88
N ALA A 248 -8.46 -48.81 -23.50
CA ALA A 248 -8.09 -48.92 -24.90
C ALA A 248 -7.17 -50.12 -25.18
N GLU A 249 -6.17 -50.38 -24.33
CA GLU A 249 -5.28 -51.53 -24.47
C GLU A 249 -6.02 -52.87 -24.43
N ASN A 250 -7.11 -52.94 -23.66
CA ASN A 250 -7.95 -54.13 -23.55
C ASN A 250 -8.97 -54.28 -24.69
N SER A 251 -9.04 -53.33 -25.62
CA SER A 251 -10.02 -53.32 -26.72
C SER A 251 -9.35 -53.56 -28.07
N GLU A 252 -9.91 -54.47 -28.88
CA GLU A 252 -9.42 -54.75 -30.24
C GLU A 252 -10.01 -53.76 -31.27
N ASN A 253 -9.17 -53.28 -32.20
CA ASN A 253 -9.55 -52.39 -33.33
C ASN A 253 -10.29 -51.09 -32.92
N LEU A 254 -9.56 -50.15 -32.32
CA LEU A 254 -10.08 -48.80 -32.04
C LEU A 254 -10.13 -47.92 -33.31
N PRO A 255 -11.25 -47.22 -33.58
CA PRO A 255 -11.35 -46.28 -34.70
C PRO A 255 -10.30 -45.15 -34.59
N PRO A 256 -9.74 -44.66 -35.72
CA PRO A 256 -8.76 -43.57 -35.72
C PRO A 256 -9.24 -42.28 -35.03
N GLU A 257 -10.54 -41.99 -35.11
CA GLU A 257 -11.14 -40.81 -34.48
C GLU A 257 -11.14 -40.90 -32.95
N LEU A 258 -11.28 -42.11 -32.38
CA LEU A 258 -11.20 -42.36 -30.95
C LEU A 258 -9.74 -42.33 -30.46
N MET A 259 -8.80 -42.80 -31.29
CA MET A 259 -7.37 -42.63 -31.05
C MET A 259 -6.94 -41.15 -31.06
N ALA A 260 -7.59 -40.31 -31.88
CA ALA A 260 -7.34 -38.87 -31.87
C ALA A 260 -7.76 -38.20 -30.55
N GLN A 261 -8.82 -38.69 -29.89
CA GLN A 261 -9.27 -38.16 -28.59
C GLN A 261 -8.25 -38.39 -27.47
N PHE A 262 -7.55 -39.53 -27.45
CA PHE A 262 -6.45 -39.74 -26.50
C PHE A 262 -5.35 -38.68 -26.64
N LYS A 263 -4.99 -38.32 -27.88
CA LYS A 263 -4.00 -37.26 -28.14
C LYS A 263 -4.50 -35.92 -27.62
N ILE A 264 -5.76 -35.58 -27.89
CA ILE A 264 -6.39 -34.34 -27.38
C ILE A 264 -6.34 -34.31 -25.85
N ASN A 265 -6.71 -35.40 -25.16
CA ASN A 265 -6.69 -35.43 -23.70
C ASN A 265 -5.27 -35.23 -23.14
N ARG A 266 -4.27 -35.83 -23.79
CA ARG A 266 -2.86 -35.67 -23.41
C ARG A 266 -2.38 -34.24 -23.64
N GLU A 267 -2.75 -33.61 -24.76
CA GLU A 267 -2.46 -32.21 -25.04
C GLU A 267 -3.12 -31.28 -24.01
N LEU A 268 -4.38 -31.54 -23.63
CA LEU A 268 -5.09 -30.76 -22.61
C LEU A 268 -4.44 -30.90 -21.23
N SER A 269 -4.02 -32.10 -20.84
CA SER A 269 -3.28 -32.32 -19.59
C SER A 269 -1.92 -31.59 -19.60
N GLN A 270 -1.20 -31.63 -20.71
CA GLN A 270 0.03 -30.84 -20.88
C GLN A 270 -0.22 -29.34 -20.81
N ALA A 271 -1.29 -28.84 -21.43
CA ALA A 271 -1.67 -27.44 -21.36
C ALA A 271 -2.00 -27.02 -19.92
N LEU A 272 -2.67 -27.88 -19.15
CA LEU A 272 -3.00 -27.62 -17.74
C LEU A 272 -1.72 -27.45 -16.90
N ASN A 273 -0.73 -28.31 -17.14
CA ASN A 273 0.58 -28.22 -16.48
C ASN A 273 1.34 -26.95 -16.87
N GLN A 274 1.35 -26.59 -18.15
CA GLN A 274 1.98 -25.35 -18.63
C GLN A 274 1.31 -24.11 -18.02
N GLN A 275 -0.02 -24.12 -17.91
CA GLN A 275 -0.78 -23.04 -17.29
C GLN A 275 -0.44 -22.89 -15.80
N ALA A 276 -0.32 -23.99 -15.07
CA ALA A 276 0.10 -23.98 -13.66
C ALA A 276 1.50 -23.39 -13.48
N GLN A 277 2.48 -23.84 -14.27
CA GLN A 277 3.85 -23.31 -14.25
C GLN A 277 3.88 -21.81 -14.58
N ARG A 278 3.05 -21.37 -15.53
CA ARG A 278 2.95 -19.95 -15.88
C ARG A 278 2.36 -19.13 -14.75
N MET A 279 1.34 -19.65 -14.06
CA MET A 279 0.76 -19.00 -12.88
C MET A 279 1.81 -18.76 -11.80
N ASP A 280 2.67 -19.74 -11.52
CA ASP A 280 3.75 -19.61 -10.53
C ASP A 280 4.79 -18.57 -10.93
N LEU A 281 5.14 -18.53 -12.22
CA LEU A 281 6.05 -17.52 -12.76
C LEU A 281 5.46 -16.11 -12.64
N VAL A 282 4.19 -15.92 -12.98
CA VAL A 282 3.49 -14.62 -12.85
C VAL A 282 3.45 -14.19 -11.39
N ALA A 283 3.13 -15.10 -10.46
CA ALA A 283 3.17 -14.81 -9.03
C ALA A 283 4.58 -14.43 -8.54
N SER A 284 5.62 -15.12 -9.01
CA SER A 284 7.01 -14.75 -8.71
C SER A 284 7.38 -13.36 -9.23
N GLN A 285 6.98 -13.04 -10.47
CA GLN A 285 7.23 -11.73 -11.08
C GLN A 285 6.50 -10.61 -10.34
N GLN A 286 5.26 -10.84 -9.88
CA GLN A 286 4.52 -9.86 -9.07
C GLN A 286 5.29 -9.53 -7.79
N ARG A 287 5.78 -10.55 -7.08
CA ARG A 287 6.56 -10.37 -5.85
C ARG A 287 7.86 -9.64 -6.10
N GLN A 288 8.54 -9.98 -7.19
CA GLN A 288 9.75 -9.27 -7.61
C GLN A 288 9.45 -7.79 -7.85
N ALA A 289 8.41 -7.47 -8.62
CA ALA A 289 8.00 -6.10 -8.89
C ALA A 289 7.64 -5.33 -7.61
N SER A 290 6.85 -5.93 -6.70
CA SER A 290 6.50 -5.31 -5.43
C SER A 290 7.72 -5.06 -4.52
N ASN A 291 8.64 -6.04 -4.43
CA ASN A 291 9.87 -5.89 -3.64
C ASN A 291 10.79 -4.81 -4.23
N GLN A 292 10.94 -4.78 -5.56
CA GLN A 292 11.71 -3.75 -6.25
C GLN A 292 11.10 -2.37 -6.02
N THR A 293 9.76 -2.23 -6.10
CA THR A 293 9.07 -0.97 -5.83
C THR A 293 9.37 -0.48 -4.42
N LEU A 294 9.33 -1.37 -3.43
CA LEU A 294 9.67 -1.01 -2.06
C LEU A 294 11.14 -0.56 -1.93
N GLN A 295 12.08 -1.28 -2.53
CA GLN A 295 13.50 -0.91 -2.51
C GLN A 295 13.73 0.48 -3.13
N VAL A 296 13.10 0.76 -4.27
CA VAL A 296 13.17 2.06 -4.95
C VAL A 296 12.60 3.17 -4.05
N ARG A 297 11.45 2.94 -3.41
CA ARG A 297 10.85 3.92 -2.47
C ARG A 297 11.71 4.15 -1.23
N GLN A 298 12.35 3.10 -0.70
CA GLN A 298 13.30 3.23 0.42
C GLN A 298 14.53 4.04 0.02
N ALA A 299 15.09 3.79 -1.17
CA ALA A 299 16.20 4.56 -1.72
C ALA A 299 15.80 6.03 -1.94
N LEU A 300 14.59 6.29 -2.47
CA LEU A 300 14.04 7.63 -2.62
C LEU A 300 13.92 8.39 -1.29
N ASN A 301 13.40 7.73 -0.25
CA ASN A 301 13.28 8.32 1.07
C ASN A 301 14.67 8.63 1.66
N THR A 302 15.60 7.70 1.54
CA THR A 302 17.00 7.89 1.98
C THR A 302 17.62 9.07 1.25
N LEU A 303 17.42 9.17 -0.06
CA LEU A 303 17.91 10.27 -0.87
C LEU A 303 17.30 11.62 -0.47
N ARG A 304 16.01 11.67 -0.11
CA ARG A 304 15.36 12.90 0.41
C ARG A 304 15.87 13.31 1.79
N GLU A 305 16.05 12.36 2.69
CA GLU A 305 16.54 12.63 4.04
C GLU A 305 18.01 13.05 4.02
N GLN A 306 18.84 12.36 3.22
CA GLN A 306 20.27 12.63 3.11
C GLN A 306 20.60 13.81 2.20
N SER A 307 19.72 14.21 1.27
CA SER A 307 19.95 15.39 0.42
C SER A 307 20.07 16.68 1.21
N GLN A 308 19.47 16.74 2.40
CA GLN A 308 19.62 17.86 3.33
C GLN A 308 21.07 18.00 3.86
N TRP A 309 21.86 16.92 3.83
CA TRP A 309 23.23 16.84 4.35
C TRP A 309 24.29 16.74 3.24
N LEU A 310 23.89 16.70 1.97
CA LEU A 310 24.80 16.55 0.82
C LEU A 310 25.84 17.68 0.70
N GLY A 311 25.56 18.86 1.26
CA GLY A 311 26.54 19.95 1.34
C GLY A 311 27.71 19.69 2.29
N ALA A 312 27.63 18.67 3.17
CA ALA A 312 28.61 18.42 4.22
C ALA A 312 29.61 17.29 3.91
N SER A 313 29.36 16.41 2.93
CA SER A 313 30.33 15.36 2.55
C SER A 313 30.15 14.85 1.11
N SER A 314 31.26 14.72 0.38
CA SER A 314 31.28 14.16 -0.99
C SER A 314 31.03 12.64 -1.02
N LEU A 315 31.43 11.92 0.04
CA LEU A 315 31.26 10.48 0.19
C LEU A 315 29.78 10.05 0.23
N LEU A 316 28.89 10.88 0.78
CA LEU A 316 27.44 10.65 0.75
C LEU A 316 26.87 10.77 -0.68
N GLY A 317 27.38 11.70 -1.48
CA GLY A 317 26.99 11.87 -2.88
C GLY A 317 27.35 10.64 -3.73
N GLU A 318 28.54 10.08 -3.53
CA GLU A 318 29.00 8.86 -4.21
C GLU A 318 28.21 7.62 -3.78
N ALA A 319 27.93 7.46 -2.48
CA ALA A 319 27.12 6.36 -1.96
C ALA A 319 25.69 6.38 -2.50
N LEU A 320 25.05 7.56 -2.54
CA LEU A 320 23.71 7.73 -3.10
C LEU A 320 23.69 7.47 -4.61
N ARG A 321 24.72 7.92 -5.34
CA ARG A 321 24.83 7.66 -6.79
C ARG A 321 25.09 6.17 -7.09
N ALA A 322 25.86 5.47 -6.26
CA ALA A 322 26.04 4.02 -6.35
C ALA A 322 24.73 3.26 -6.06
N GLN A 323 23.87 3.79 -5.17
CA GLN A 323 22.55 3.22 -4.90
C GLN A 323 21.59 3.44 -6.08
N VAL A 324 21.64 4.62 -6.73
CA VAL A 324 20.91 4.92 -7.97
C VAL A 324 21.46 4.12 -9.17
N ALA A 325 22.74 3.79 -9.22
CA ALA A 325 23.28 2.94 -10.28
C ALA A 325 22.80 1.48 -10.18
N ARG A 326 22.31 1.05 -9.00
CA ARG A 326 21.84 -0.33 -8.72
C ARG A 326 20.34 -0.51 -8.93
N LEU A 327 19.68 0.41 -9.62
CA LEU A 327 18.25 0.35 -9.78
C LEU A 327 17.80 -0.80 -10.69
N PRO A 328 16.62 -1.38 -10.40
CA PRO A 328 15.99 -2.33 -11.30
C PRO A 328 15.78 -1.74 -12.69
N GLU A 329 15.88 -2.59 -13.71
CA GLU A 329 15.47 -2.21 -15.07
C GLU A 329 13.97 -1.90 -15.13
N THR A 330 13.58 -0.96 -15.98
CA THR A 330 12.19 -0.61 -16.21
C THR A 330 11.43 -1.80 -16.83
N PRO A 331 10.30 -2.23 -16.26
CA PRO A 331 9.53 -3.34 -16.81
C PRO A 331 8.96 -3.00 -18.19
N LYS A 332 8.82 -4.01 -19.07
CA LYS A 332 8.32 -3.85 -20.46
C LYS A 332 6.84 -4.26 -20.58
N PRO A 333 5.88 -3.32 -20.63
CA PRO A 333 4.45 -3.64 -20.58
C PRO A 333 3.90 -4.38 -21.81
N GLN A 334 4.52 -4.23 -22.98
CA GLN A 334 4.04 -4.80 -24.25
C GLN A 334 4.00 -6.33 -24.28
N GLN A 335 4.89 -6.99 -23.52
CA GLN A 335 4.94 -8.44 -23.44
C GLN A 335 3.70 -9.02 -22.75
N LEU A 336 3.23 -8.36 -21.68
CA LEU A 336 2.04 -8.78 -20.94
C LEU A 336 0.76 -8.62 -21.77
N ASP A 337 0.66 -7.57 -22.57
CA ASP A 337 -0.50 -7.35 -23.45
C ASP A 337 -0.60 -8.43 -24.54
N THR A 338 0.54 -8.83 -25.10
CA THR A 338 0.62 -9.93 -26.08
C THR A 338 0.19 -11.25 -25.45
N GLU A 339 0.65 -11.54 -24.23
CA GLU A 339 0.29 -12.75 -23.50
C GLU A 339 -1.19 -12.81 -23.15
N MET A 340 -1.78 -11.71 -22.69
CA MET A 340 -3.23 -11.64 -22.44
C MET A 340 -4.04 -11.91 -23.70
N ALA A 341 -3.59 -11.41 -24.87
CA ALA A 341 -4.24 -11.71 -26.14
C ALA A 341 -4.15 -13.21 -26.49
N GLN A 342 -2.98 -13.83 -26.29
CA GLN A 342 -2.78 -15.27 -26.51
C GLN A 342 -3.68 -16.12 -25.60
N LEU A 343 -3.82 -15.77 -24.32
CA LEU A 343 -4.70 -16.48 -23.39
C LEU A 343 -6.17 -16.39 -23.80
N ARG A 344 -6.62 -15.24 -24.29
CA ARG A 344 -7.99 -15.08 -24.81
C ARG A 344 -8.24 -15.96 -26.04
N VAL A 345 -7.26 -16.08 -26.94
CA VAL A 345 -7.34 -16.97 -28.10
C VAL A 345 -7.39 -18.44 -27.66
N GLN A 346 -6.54 -18.84 -26.70
CA GLN A 346 -6.56 -20.19 -26.14
C GLN A 346 -7.90 -20.52 -25.47
N ARG A 347 -8.48 -19.55 -24.75
CA ARG A 347 -9.80 -19.69 -24.14
C ARG A 347 -10.87 -19.98 -25.19
N LEU A 348 -10.92 -19.21 -26.29
CA LEU A 348 -11.85 -19.46 -27.40
C LEU A 348 -11.67 -20.88 -27.98
N ARG A 349 -10.42 -21.32 -28.19
CA ARG A 349 -10.13 -22.69 -28.63
C ARG A 349 -10.68 -23.74 -27.66
N PHE A 350 -10.57 -23.53 -26.35
CA PHE A 350 -11.09 -24.46 -25.35
C PHE A 350 -12.63 -24.46 -25.32
N GLU A 351 -13.27 -23.30 -25.47
CA GLU A 351 -14.73 -23.18 -25.61
C GLU A 351 -15.23 -23.92 -26.86
N ASP A 352 -14.53 -23.77 -27.99
CA ASP A 352 -14.85 -24.49 -29.23
C ASP A 352 -14.75 -26.02 -29.05
N LEU A 353 -13.66 -26.51 -28.44
CA LEU A 353 -13.48 -27.94 -28.14
C LEU A 353 -14.58 -28.48 -27.22
N LEU A 354 -15.01 -27.69 -26.23
CA LEU A 354 -16.10 -28.05 -25.33
C LEU A 354 -17.44 -28.13 -26.08
N GLY A 355 -17.69 -27.22 -27.03
CA GLY A 355 -18.86 -27.25 -27.91
C GLY A 355 -18.86 -28.45 -28.89
N SER A 356 -17.69 -28.83 -29.40
CA SER A 356 -17.52 -29.97 -30.32
C SER A 356 -17.84 -31.32 -29.69
N GLN A 357 -17.89 -31.43 -28.36
CA GLN A 357 -18.20 -32.71 -27.70
C GLN A 357 -19.55 -33.32 -28.11
N THR A 358 -20.55 -32.48 -28.39
CA THR A 358 -21.88 -32.96 -28.83
C THR A 358 -21.80 -33.68 -30.18
N GLN A 359 -20.92 -33.21 -31.06
CA GLN A 359 -20.66 -33.82 -32.37
C GLN A 359 -19.82 -35.10 -32.21
N LEU A 360 -18.86 -35.11 -31.28
CA LEU A 360 -18.06 -36.30 -30.97
C LEU A 360 -18.90 -37.45 -30.40
N ARG A 361 -19.99 -37.18 -29.69
CA ARG A 361 -20.92 -38.24 -29.25
C ARG A 361 -21.69 -38.92 -30.38
N GLN A 362 -21.69 -38.34 -31.58
CA GLN A 362 -22.35 -38.90 -32.77
C GLN A 362 -21.35 -39.61 -33.69
N LEU A 363 -20.11 -39.83 -33.25
CA LEU A 363 -19.09 -40.54 -34.02
C LEU A 363 -19.58 -41.92 -34.44
N ARG A 364 -19.24 -42.29 -35.67
CA ARG A 364 -19.55 -43.60 -36.26
C ARG A 364 -18.24 -44.27 -36.67
N GLN A 365 -18.28 -45.59 -36.81
CA GLN A 365 -17.15 -46.34 -37.33
C GLN A 365 -16.86 -45.95 -38.80
N ALA A 366 -15.66 -46.27 -39.28
CA ALA A 366 -15.25 -46.01 -40.67
C ALA A 366 -16.18 -46.67 -41.72
N ASP A 367 -16.85 -47.76 -41.33
CA ASP A 367 -17.82 -48.49 -42.16
C ASP A 367 -19.25 -47.92 -42.06
N GLY A 368 -19.44 -46.80 -41.36
CA GLY A 368 -20.74 -46.14 -41.14
C GLY A 368 -21.63 -46.75 -40.04
N GLN A 369 -21.18 -47.84 -39.41
CA GLN A 369 -21.87 -48.50 -38.29
C GLN A 369 -21.70 -47.72 -36.97
N GLU A 370 -22.61 -47.96 -36.02
CA GLU A 370 -22.52 -47.38 -34.67
C GLU A 370 -21.32 -47.97 -33.91
N LEU A 371 -20.71 -47.19 -33.01
CA LEU A 371 -19.64 -47.66 -32.13
C LEU A 371 -20.11 -48.84 -31.28
N THR A 372 -19.21 -49.79 -31.00
CA THR A 372 -19.53 -50.90 -30.08
C THR A 372 -19.79 -50.36 -28.67
N SER A 373 -20.45 -51.16 -27.81
CA SER A 373 -20.72 -50.77 -26.42
C SER A 373 -19.44 -50.48 -25.64
N GLU A 374 -18.34 -51.18 -25.92
CA GLU A 374 -17.03 -50.93 -25.33
C GLU A 374 -16.40 -49.63 -25.85
N GLN A 375 -16.42 -49.42 -27.17
CA GLN A 375 -15.92 -48.18 -27.79
C GLN A 375 -16.69 -46.94 -27.31
N ASN A 376 -18.02 -47.05 -27.14
CA ASN A 376 -18.85 -45.99 -26.57
C ASN A 376 -18.48 -45.68 -25.11
N ARG A 377 -18.22 -46.70 -24.29
CA ARG A 377 -17.75 -46.48 -22.91
C ARG A 377 -16.41 -45.77 -22.85
N ILE A 378 -15.47 -46.14 -23.74
CA ILE A 378 -14.16 -45.48 -23.83
C ILE A 378 -14.34 -44.02 -24.25
N LEU A 379 -15.15 -43.76 -25.28
CA LEU A 379 -15.43 -42.40 -25.75
C LEU A 379 -16.10 -41.54 -24.67
N GLU A 380 -17.09 -42.06 -23.96
CA GLU A 380 -17.74 -41.34 -22.86
C GLU A 380 -16.76 -40.99 -21.73
N ALA A 381 -15.89 -41.94 -21.34
CA ALA A 381 -14.86 -41.71 -20.34
C ALA A 381 -13.84 -40.66 -20.80
N GLN A 382 -13.44 -40.69 -22.08
CA GLN A 382 -12.57 -39.66 -22.66
C GLN A 382 -13.23 -38.29 -22.68
N LEU A 383 -14.48 -38.18 -23.14
CA LEU A 383 -15.20 -36.89 -23.22
C LEU A 383 -15.46 -36.30 -21.83
N ARG A 384 -15.70 -37.16 -20.83
CA ARG A 384 -15.77 -36.73 -19.43
C ARG A 384 -14.44 -36.14 -18.96
N THR A 385 -13.34 -36.85 -19.20
CA THR A 385 -11.99 -36.37 -18.87
C THR A 385 -11.66 -35.07 -19.59
N GLN A 386 -12.02 -34.95 -20.89
CA GLN A 386 -11.89 -33.69 -21.64
C GLN A 386 -12.68 -32.56 -21.00
N SER A 387 -13.92 -32.80 -20.61
CA SER A 387 -14.76 -31.79 -19.97
C SER A 387 -14.14 -31.28 -18.67
N GLU A 388 -13.64 -32.19 -17.83
CA GLU A 388 -12.99 -31.84 -16.56
C GLU A 388 -11.69 -31.04 -16.79
N LEU A 389 -10.86 -31.45 -17.76
CA LEU A 389 -9.65 -30.73 -18.16
C LEU A 389 -9.94 -29.36 -18.77
N LEU A 390 -10.89 -29.27 -19.71
CA LEU A 390 -11.29 -28.02 -20.36
C LEU A 390 -11.87 -27.03 -19.36
N ASN A 391 -12.77 -27.47 -18.47
CA ASN A 391 -13.31 -26.61 -17.42
C ASN A 391 -12.20 -26.10 -16.48
N SER A 392 -11.24 -26.96 -16.13
CA SER A 392 -10.08 -26.55 -15.32
C SER A 392 -9.19 -25.54 -16.03
N LEU A 393 -8.92 -25.73 -17.33
CA LEU A 393 -8.15 -24.82 -18.19
C LEU A 393 -8.83 -23.46 -18.38
N LEU A 394 -10.16 -23.45 -18.56
CA LEU A 394 -10.95 -22.24 -18.69
C LEU A 394 -10.91 -21.42 -17.38
N GLN A 395 -11.20 -22.07 -16.24
CA GLN A 395 -11.13 -21.42 -14.93
C GLN A 395 -9.72 -20.92 -14.60
N GLY A 396 -8.69 -21.73 -14.90
CA GLY A 396 -7.30 -21.37 -14.74
C GLY A 396 -6.89 -20.20 -15.64
N GLY A 397 -7.46 -20.13 -16.85
CA GLY A 397 -7.20 -19.07 -17.82
C GLY A 397 -7.74 -17.72 -17.36
N ASP A 398 -8.98 -17.70 -16.88
CA ASP A 398 -9.58 -16.48 -16.30
C ASP A 398 -8.79 -16.01 -15.07
N THR A 399 -8.35 -16.94 -14.21
CA THR A 399 -7.50 -16.61 -13.05
C THR A 399 -6.16 -16.05 -13.49
N LEU A 400 -5.52 -16.64 -14.51
CA LEU A 400 -4.22 -16.20 -15.02
C LEU A 400 -4.31 -14.81 -15.65
N ILE A 401 -5.40 -14.48 -16.35
CA ILE A 401 -5.67 -13.14 -16.87
C ILE A 401 -5.75 -12.11 -15.72
N LEU A 402 -6.43 -12.44 -14.63
CA LEU A 402 -6.49 -11.58 -13.45
C LEU A 402 -5.11 -11.38 -12.82
N GLU A 403 -4.32 -12.44 -12.67
CA GLU A 403 -2.96 -12.36 -12.11
C GLU A 403 -2.00 -11.58 -13.04
N LEU A 404 -2.10 -11.73 -14.36
CA LEU A 404 -1.34 -10.90 -15.31
C LEU A 404 -1.74 -9.42 -15.22
N THR A 405 -3.03 -9.14 -14.98
CA THR A 405 -3.51 -7.77 -14.76
C THR A 405 -2.90 -7.17 -13.49
N LYS A 406 -2.85 -7.94 -12.39
CA LYS A 406 -2.17 -7.52 -11.16
C LYS A 406 -0.68 -7.27 -11.38
N LEU A 407 -0.01 -8.15 -12.14
CA LEU A 407 1.39 -7.97 -12.51
C LEU A 407 1.61 -6.68 -13.30
N LYS A 408 0.71 -6.38 -14.26
CA LYS A 408 0.75 -5.12 -15.01
C LYS A 408 0.64 -3.91 -14.09
N VAL A 409 -0.26 -3.95 -13.10
CA VAL A 409 -0.40 -2.88 -12.09
C VAL A 409 0.86 -2.76 -11.24
N ALA A 410 1.42 -3.86 -10.74
CA ALA A 410 2.65 -3.86 -9.94
C ALA A 410 3.85 -3.30 -10.73
N ASN A 411 3.98 -3.67 -12.01
CA ASN A 411 5.00 -3.13 -12.91
C ASN A 411 4.81 -1.62 -13.16
N GLY A 412 3.56 -1.15 -13.30
CA GLY A 412 3.27 0.28 -13.40
C GLY A 412 3.70 1.05 -12.14
N GLN A 413 3.41 0.51 -10.95
CA GLN A 413 3.86 1.12 -9.69
C GLN A 413 5.38 1.17 -9.56
N LEU A 414 6.09 0.13 -10.03
CA LEU A 414 7.55 0.12 -10.09
C LEU A 414 8.06 1.21 -11.04
N GLU A 415 7.47 1.32 -12.23
CA GLU A 415 7.82 2.34 -13.22
C GLU A 415 7.63 3.76 -12.66
N ASP A 416 6.53 4.02 -11.97
CA ASP A 416 6.26 5.31 -11.34
C ASP A 416 7.27 5.62 -10.23
N ALA A 417 7.61 4.65 -9.39
CA ALA A 417 8.61 4.82 -8.33
C ALA A 417 10.01 5.08 -8.92
N LEU A 418 10.37 4.40 -10.01
CA LEU A 418 11.63 4.62 -10.72
C LEU A 418 11.67 6.02 -11.34
N LYS A 419 10.57 6.52 -11.91
CA LYS A 419 10.47 7.90 -12.41
C LYS A 419 10.66 8.93 -11.29
N GLU A 420 9.92 8.79 -10.18
CA GLU A 420 9.99 9.74 -9.04
C GLU A 420 11.41 9.82 -8.47
N MET A 421 12.11 8.70 -8.37
CA MET A 421 13.48 8.69 -7.89
C MET A 421 14.49 9.15 -8.94
N ASN A 422 14.27 8.93 -10.24
CA ASN A 422 15.10 9.53 -11.28
C ASN A 422 14.98 11.08 -11.23
N GLU A 423 13.77 11.61 -11.08
CA GLU A 423 13.53 13.05 -10.89
C GLU A 423 14.19 13.59 -9.62
N ALA A 424 14.08 12.87 -8.50
CA ALA A 424 14.73 13.26 -7.25
C ALA A 424 16.26 13.23 -7.35
N THR A 425 16.83 12.23 -8.04
CA THR A 425 18.27 12.15 -8.33
C THR A 425 18.71 13.39 -9.12
N HIS A 426 17.99 13.74 -10.19
CA HIS A 426 18.28 14.95 -10.96
C HIS A 426 18.14 16.22 -10.11
N ARG A 427 17.15 16.30 -9.23
CA ARG A 427 16.95 17.48 -8.37
C ARG A 427 18.06 17.63 -7.31
N TYR A 428 18.48 16.55 -6.67
CA TYR A 428 19.33 16.61 -5.48
C TYR A 428 20.81 16.27 -5.73
N LEU A 429 21.12 15.42 -6.71
CA LEU A 429 22.50 14.96 -6.99
C LEU A 429 23.12 15.63 -8.22
N PHE A 430 22.37 16.43 -8.99
CA PHE A 430 22.92 17.15 -10.14
C PHE A 430 24.00 18.18 -9.75
N TRP A 431 23.89 18.77 -8.56
CA TRP A 431 24.82 19.79 -8.06
C TRP A 431 25.95 19.25 -7.18
N THR A 432 25.96 17.95 -6.87
CA THR A 432 27.07 17.32 -6.13
C THR A 432 28.23 17.07 -7.08
N SER A 433 29.34 17.77 -6.85
CA SER A 433 30.56 17.71 -7.66
C SER A 433 31.14 16.29 -7.72
N ASP A 434 31.50 15.83 -8.92
CA ASP A 434 32.22 14.57 -9.18
C ASP A 434 33.66 14.52 -8.66
N VAL A 435 34.08 15.51 -7.86
CA VAL A 435 35.49 15.74 -7.56
C VAL A 435 35.76 15.28 -6.14
N SER A 436 36.53 14.19 -6.03
CA SER A 436 37.27 13.88 -4.80
C SER A 436 37.95 15.16 -4.31
N PRO A 437 37.87 15.53 -3.02
CA PRO A 437 38.62 16.69 -2.55
C PRO A 437 40.08 16.48 -2.95
N ILE A 438 40.66 17.44 -3.68
CA ILE A 438 42.07 17.40 -4.08
C ILE A 438 42.87 17.22 -2.79
N GLY A 439 43.30 15.99 -2.51
CA GLY A 439 44.16 15.68 -1.39
C GLY A 439 45.52 16.33 -1.63
N PHE A 440 46.27 16.58 -0.56
CA PHE A 440 47.65 17.05 -0.63
C PHE A 440 48.60 16.12 -1.43
N SER A 441 48.12 14.99 -1.97
CA SER A 441 48.81 14.08 -2.89
C SER A 441 48.77 14.53 -4.36
N TRP A 442 47.91 15.48 -4.75
CA TRP A 442 47.80 15.96 -6.14
C TRP A 442 49.10 16.55 -6.73
N PRO A 443 49.98 17.23 -5.97
CA PRO A 443 51.28 17.65 -6.48
C PRO A 443 52.26 16.49 -6.73
N LEU A 444 52.08 15.35 -6.05
CA LEU A 444 52.97 14.19 -6.17
C LEU A 444 52.65 13.33 -7.40
N GLU A 445 51.38 13.27 -7.82
CA GLU A 445 50.99 12.56 -9.05
C GLU A 445 51.46 13.29 -10.32
N ILE A 446 51.39 14.63 -10.34
CA ILE A 446 51.89 15.43 -11.48
C ILE A 446 53.43 15.43 -11.56
N ALA A 447 54.11 15.33 -10.41
CA ALA A 447 55.57 15.18 -10.38
C ALA A 447 56.04 13.82 -10.92
N HIS A 448 55.22 12.77 -10.79
CA HIS A 448 55.53 11.45 -11.34
C HIS A 448 55.36 11.36 -12.86
N GLU A 449 54.53 12.22 -13.44
CA GLU A 449 54.21 12.24 -14.88
C GLU A 449 55.05 13.24 -15.69
N SER A 450 55.88 14.06 -15.01
CA SER A 450 56.78 15.06 -15.63
C SER A 450 58.26 14.68 -15.63
N ALA A 451 58.60 13.40 -15.39
CA ALA A 451 59.97 12.90 -15.56
C ALA A 451 60.22 12.51 -17.04
N PRO A 452 61.17 13.15 -17.75
CA PRO A 452 61.43 12.87 -19.16
C PRO A 452 62.10 11.49 -19.36
N PRO A 453 61.81 10.76 -20.46
CA PRO A 453 62.46 9.49 -20.77
C PRO A 453 63.88 9.76 -21.29
N GLY A 454 64.86 9.71 -20.39
CA GLY A 454 66.28 9.88 -20.69
C GLY A 454 67.06 8.56 -20.57
N LEU A 455 67.16 7.84 -21.68
CA LEU A 455 68.30 7.05 -22.16
C LEU A 455 69.08 6.08 -21.24
N SER A 456 69.23 4.86 -21.81
CA SER A 456 70.31 3.86 -21.62
C SER A 456 70.16 2.91 -20.42
N ARG A 457 70.52 1.63 -20.47
CA ARG A 457 71.05 0.69 -21.49
C ARG A 457 71.03 -0.70 -20.82
N HIS A 458 70.90 -1.75 -21.63
CA HIS A 458 71.38 -3.13 -21.41
C HIS A 458 71.94 -3.52 -20.02
N ARG A 459 71.30 -4.48 -19.37
CA ARG A 459 71.70 -5.90 -19.35
C ARG A 459 70.58 -6.78 -18.81
#